data_AF-A0AAV6KMM6-F1
#
_entry.id   AF-A0AAV6KMM6-F1
#
_cell.length_a   1.000
_cell.length_b   1.000
_cell.length_c   1.000
_cell.angle_alpha   90.00
_cell.angle_beta   90.00
_cell.angle_gamma   90.00
#
_symmetry.space_group_name_H-M   'P 1'
#
loop_
_entity.id
_entity.type
_entity.pdbx_description
1 polymer ?
#
loop_
_entity_poly.entity_id
_entity_poly.type
_entity_poly.pdbx_seq_one_letter_code
_entity_poly.pdbx_strand_id
1 'polypeptide(L)' 'MEIVDPALLTQERSKMVEYVIPILEVGLACSTESPKDRMSIASVLHKLHLVKKNILEVSS' A
#
# COMPACT_ATOMS: atom_id res chain seq x y z
N MET A 1 -29.51 -7.36 8.48
CA MET A 1 -28.48 -7.61 7.45
C MET A 1 -28.49 -6.39 6.55
N GLU A 2 -27.51 -5.51 6.69
CA GLU A 2 -27.43 -4.35 5.80
C GLU A 2 -27.00 -4.85 4.42
N ILE A 3 -27.81 -4.58 3.41
CA ILE A 3 -27.46 -4.91 2.03
C ILE A 3 -26.43 -3.88 1.58
N VAL A 4 -25.16 -4.28 1.55
CA VAL A 4 -24.06 -3.44 1.06
C VAL A 4 -24.04 -3.51 -0.47
N ASP A 5 -23.93 -2.36 -1.14
CA ASP A 5 -23.79 -2.29 -2.59
C ASP A 5 -22.52 -3.03 -3.08
N PRO A 6 -22.65 -4.02 -3.98
CA PRO A 6 -21.51 -4.73 -4.58
C PRO A 6 -20.47 -3.82 -5.25
N ALA A 7 -20.87 -2.65 -5.77
CA ALA A 7 -19.97 -1.69 -6.39
C ALA A 7 -19.01 -1.06 -5.36
N LEU A 8 -19.52 -0.73 -4.17
CA LEU A 8 -18.73 -0.24 -3.04
C LEU A 8 -17.70 -1.27 -2.58
N LEU A 9 -18.09 -2.54 -2.48
CA LEU A 9 -17.15 -3.63 -2.12
C LEU A 9 -16.04 -3.82 -3.16
N THR A 10 -16.34 -3.59 -4.43
CA THR A 10 -15.37 -3.71 -5.52
C THR A 10 -14.38 -2.55 -5.50
N GLN A 11 -14.85 -1.33 -5.27
CA GLN A 11 -14.00 -0.15 -5.12
C GLN A 11 -13.05 -0.25 -3.91
N GLU A 12 -13.55 -0.73 -2.77
CA GLU A 12 -12.74 -0.93 -1.56
C GLU A 12 -11.64 -1.99 -1.79
N ARG A 13 -11.95 -3.07 -2.54
CA ARG A 13 -10.91 -4.03 -2.98
C ARG A 13 -9.86 -3.38 -3.88
N SER A 14 -10.25 -2.54 -4.84
CA SER A 14 -9.30 -1.85 -5.71
C SER A 14 -8.37 -0.93 -4.91
N LYS A 15 -8.91 -0.13 -3.97
CA LYS A 15 -8.08 0.71 -3.08
C LYS A 15 -7.12 -0.12 -2.21
N MET A 16 -7.59 -1.27 -1.72
CA MET A 16 -6.76 -2.17 -0.92
C MET A 16 -5.57 -2.69 -1.71
N VAL A 17 -5.80 -3.11 -2.96
CA VAL A 17 -4.75 -3.62 -3.85
C VAL A 17 -3.79 -2.52 -4.30
N GLU A 18 -4.29 -1.33 -4.61
CA GLU A 18 -3.47 -0.24 -5.15
C GLU A 18 -2.63 0.48 -4.10
N TYR A 19 -3.12 0.62 -2.87
CA TYR A 19 -2.48 1.49 -1.87
C TYR A 19 -2.13 0.77 -0.58
N VAL A 20 -3.05 -0.02 -0.03
CA VAL A 20 -2.86 -0.63 1.30
C VAL A 20 -1.86 -1.77 1.26
N ILE A 21 -1.98 -2.69 0.28
CA ILE A 21 -1.05 -3.82 0.14
C ILE A 21 0.40 -3.33 -0.05
N PRO A 22 0.71 -2.42 -0.98
CA PRO A 22 2.08 -1.93 -1.15
C PRO A 22 2.68 -1.27 0.11
N ILE A 23 1.87 -0.54 0.88
CA ILE A 23 2.32 0.06 2.16
C ILE A 23 2.64 -1.03 3.18
N LEU A 24 1.78 -2.03 3.30
CA LEU A 24 1.98 -3.16 4.20
C LEU A 24 3.21 -3.99 3.83
N GLU A 25 3.46 -4.21 2.54
CA GLU A 25 4.68 -4.89 2.06
C GLU A 25 5.95 -4.13 2.44
N VAL A 26 5.96 -2.80 2.31
CA VAL A 26 7.07 -1.95 2.78
C VAL A 26 7.21 -2.06 4.30
N GLY A 27 6.11 -1.97 5.05
CA GLY A 27 6.11 -2.13 6.51
C GLY A 27 6.69 -3.47 6.95
N LEU A 28 6.27 -4.57 6.33
CA LEU A 28 6.75 -5.92 6.60
C LEU A 28 8.26 -6.03 6.34
N ALA A 29 8.75 -5.50 5.22
CA ALA A 29 10.18 -5.52 4.88
C ALA A 29 11.03 -4.65 5.82
N CYS A 30 10.47 -3.59 6.42
CA CYS A 30 11.11 -2.82 7.48
C CYS A 30 11.13 -3.55 8.82
N SER A 31 10.13 -4.41 9.06
CA SER A 31 9.97 -5.20 10.28
C SER A 31 10.67 -6.57 10.23
N THR A 32 11.42 -6.87 9.17
CA THR A 32 12.27 -8.07 9.13
C THR A 32 13.17 -8.12 10.36
N GLU A 33 13.14 -9.24 11.09
CA GLU A 33 13.81 -9.39 12.39
C GLU A 33 15.30 -9.00 12.32
N SER A 34 15.99 -9.61 11.36
CA SER A 34 17.40 -9.39 11.06
C SER A 34 17.64 -8.02 10.41
N PRO A 35 18.43 -7.11 11.03
CA PRO A 35 18.68 -5.76 10.49
C PRO A 35 19.32 -5.75 9.10
N LYS A 36 20.20 -6.72 8.80
CA LYS A 36 20.88 -6.85 7.51
C LYS A 36 19.97 -7.27 6.37
N ASP A 37 18.83 -7.89 6.69
CA ASP A 37 17.86 -8.38 5.72
C ASP A 37 16.70 -7.39 5.52
N ARG A 38 16.69 -6.28 6.27
CA ARG A 38 15.75 -5.18 6.06
C ARG A 38 16.06 -4.47 4.75
N MET A 39 15.01 -3.98 4.12
CA MET A 39 15.13 -3.14 2.94
C MET A 39 15.93 -1.86 3.25
N SER A 40 16.78 -1.43 2.31
CA SER A 40 17.52 -0.17 2.47
C SER A 40 16.57 1.02 2.58
N ILE A 41 16.94 2.03 3.35
CA ILE A 41 16.11 3.24 3.51
C ILE A 41 15.86 3.96 2.17
N ALA A 42 16.83 3.92 1.25
CA ALA A 42 16.66 4.49 -0.09
C ALA A 42 15.56 3.76 -0.87
N SER A 43 15.53 2.42 -0.81
CA SER A 43 14.49 1.61 -1.44
C SER A 43 13.11 1.84 -0.79
N VAL A 44 13.07 1.98 0.54
CA VAL A 44 11.83 2.31 1.28
C VAL A 44 11.28 3.66 0.82
N LEU A 45 12.11 4.70 0.77
CA LEU A 45 11.71 6.03 0.32
C LEU A 45 11.20 6.04 -1.11
N HIS A 46 11.89 5.31 -2.01
CA HIS A 46 11.48 5.17 -3.40
C HIS A 46 10.10 4.52 -3.52
N LYS A 47 9.87 3.39 -2.82
CA LYS A 47 8.57 2.69 -2.84
C LYS A 47 7.44 3.54 -2.27
N LEU A 48 7.67 4.22 -1.14
CA LEU A 48 6.67 5.08 -0.53
C LEU A 48 6.33 6.30 -1.39
N HIS A 49 7.31 6.88 -2.10
CA HIS A 49 7.05 7.95 -3.07
C HIS A 49 6.17 7.47 -4.23
N LEU A 50 6.41 6.26 -4.73
CA LEU A 50 5.61 5.69 -5.81
C LEU A 50 4.16 5.45 -5.36
N VAL A 51 3.95 4.89 -4.17
CA VAL A 51 2.60 4.71 -3.62
C VAL A 51 1.91 6.06 -3.43
N LYS A 52 2.61 7.05 -2.86
CA LYS A 52 2.08 8.41 -2.69
C LYS A 52 1.67 9.01 -4.04
N LYS A 53 2.50 8.87 -5.08
CA LYS A 53 2.20 9.35 -6.42
C LYS A 53 0.90 8.71 -6.94
N ASN A 54 0.78 7.39 -6.83
CA ASN A 54 -0.42 6.69 -7.29
C ASN A 54 -1.69 7.12 -6.54
N ILE A 55 -1.61 7.34 -5.22
CA ILE A 55 -2.75 7.87 -4.43
C ILE A 55 -3.14 9.28 -4.88
N LEU A 56 -2.16 10.14 -5.12
CA LEU A 56 -2.39 11.56 -5.42
C LEU A 56 -2.76 11.81 -6.89
N GLU A 57 -2.29 10.99 -7.84
CA GLU A 57 -2.68 11.07 -9.25
C GLU A 57 -4.15 10.70 -9.47
N VAL A 58 -4.75 9.90 -8.59
CA VAL A 58 -6.20 9.60 -8.63
C VAL A 58 -7.06 10.75 -8.08
N SER A 59 -6.44 11.78 -7.51
CA SER A 59 -7.13 12.95 -6.94
C SER A 59 -7.14 14.19 -7.85
N SER A 60 -6.73 14.07 -9.12
CA SER A 60 -6.68 15.17 -10.12
C SER A 60 -7.70 14.98 -11.24
#